data_AF-A0A442FY20-F1
#
_entry.id   AF-A0A442FY20-F1
#
_cell.length_a   1.000
_cell.length_b   1.000
_cell.length_c   1.000
_cell.angle_alpha   90.00
_cell.angle_beta   90.00
_cell.angle_gamma   90.00
#
_symmetry.space_group_name_H-M   'P 1'
#
loop_
_entity.id
_entity.type
_entity.pdbx_description
1 polymer ?
#
loop_
_entity_poly.entity_id
_entity_poly.type
_entity_poly.pdbx_seq_one_letter_code
_entity_poly.pdbx_strand_id
1 'polypeptide(L)' 'MTSACLTSALERLLADSPGPVSINAGLAALRAAGAQEPEDELQSMVGTFAAERYRSIRFDRFTNCR' A
#
# COMPACT_ATOMS: atom_id res chain seq x y z
N MET A 1 5.74 13.05 -9.27
CA MET A 1 6.02 11.61 -9.39
C MET A 1 5.07 11.02 -10.42
N THR A 2 5.47 10.07 -11.28
CA THR A 2 4.53 9.40 -12.19
C THR A 2 3.90 8.20 -11.48
N SER A 3 2.60 7.99 -11.67
CA SER A 3 1.83 6.87 -11.09
C SER A 3 2.49 5.50 -11.32
N ALA A 4 3.22 5.33 -12.44
CA ALA A 4 3.96 4.12 -12.76
C ALA A 4 5.01 3.71 -11.69
N CYS A 5 5.72 4.66 -11.07
CA CYS A 5 6.70 4.34 -10.02
C CYS A 5 6.05 3.80 -8.74
N LEU A 6 4.86 4.31 -8.41
CA LEU A 6 4.12 3.93 -7.21
C LEU A 6 3.55 2.51 -7.36
N THR A 7 3.00 2.19 -8.52
CA THR A 7 2.52 0.83 -8.83
C THR A 7 3.65 -0.19 -8.77
N SER A 8 4.82 0.12 -9.34
CA SER A 8 5.98 -0.80 -9.27
C SER A 8 6.46 -1.05 -7.84
N ALA A 9 6.35 -0.06 -6.94
CA ALA A 9 6.69 -0.25 -5.52
C ALA A 9 5.72 -1.23 -4.83
N LEU A 10 4.42 -1.13 -5.13
CA LEU A 10 3.40 -2.04 -4.61
C LEU A 10 3.48 -3.45 -5.22
N GLU A 11 3.84 -3.58 -6.49
CA GLU A 11 4.11 -4.89 -7.11
C GLU A 11 5.31 -5.58 -6.46
N ARG A 12 6.34 -4.82 -6.12
CA ARG A 12 7.53 -5.34 -5.44
C ARG A 12 7.21 -5.81 -4.02
N LEU A 13 6.34 -5.08 -3.32
CA LEU A 13 5.77 -5.50 -2.03
C LEU A 13 5.04 -6.85 -2.16
N LEU A 14 4.19 -7.01 -3.17
CA LEU A 14 3.49 -8.28 -3.43
C LEU A 14 4.42 -9.43 -3.81
N ALA A 15 5.50 -9.16 -4.54
CA ALA A 15 6.49 -10.17 -4.89
C ALA A 15 7.24 -10.68 -3.65
N ASP A 16 7.54 -9.79 -2.70
CA ASP A 16 8.19 -10.13 -1.43
C ASP A 16 7.24 -10.85 -0.47
N SER A 17 5.96 -10.44 -0.46
CA SER A 17 4.91 -10.99 0.38
C SER A 17 3.64 -11.30 -0.42
N PRO A 18 3.51 -12.51 -1.00
CA PRO A 18 2.41 -12.88 -1.92
C PRO A 18 1.03 -13.10 -1.24
N GLY A 19 0.78 -12.46 -0.11
CA GLY A 19 -0.42 -12.58 0.72
C GLY A 19 -1.35 -11.37 0.65
N PRO A 20 -2.18 -11.17 1.71
CA PRO A 20 -2.99 -9.97 1.87
C PRO A 20 -2.13 -8.70 1.87
N VAL A 21 -2.60 -7.65 1.18
CA VAL A 21 -1.91 -6.36 1.13
C VAL A 21 -2.13 -5.62 2.43
N SER A 22 -1.06 -5.40 3.21
CA SER A 22 -1.09 -4.57 4.40
C SER A 22 -1.16 -3.09 4.03
N ILE A 23 -2.09 -2.35 4.63
CA ILE A 23 -2.18 -0.89 4.45
C ILE A 23 -0.90 -0.19 4.89
N ASN A 24 -0.34 -0.55 6.04
CA ASN A 24 0.90 0.06 6.55
C ASN A 24 2.10 -0.26 5.66
N ALA A 25 2.19 -1.50 5.17
CA ALA A 25 3.28 -1.88 4.28
C ALA A 25 3.16 -1.20 2.89
N GLY A 26 1.93 -1.07 2.37
CA GLY A 26 1.65 -0.31 1.16
C GLY A 26 1.99 1.17 1.29
N LEU A 27 1.59 1.80 2.40
CA LEU A 27 1.95 3.18 2.74
C LEU A 27 3.46 3.38 2.80
N ALA A 28 4.17 2.49 3.50
CA ALA A 28 5.62 2.55 3.61
C ALA A 28 6.30 2.39 2.24
N ALA A 29 5.81 1.49 1.39
CA ALA A 29 6.32 1.31 0.03
C ALA A 29 6.10 2.56 -0.84
N LEU A 30 4.92 3.19 -0.75
CA LEU A 30 4.62 4.43 -1.47
C LEU A 30 5.49 5.60 -0.98
N ARG A 31 5.69 5.73 0.33
CA ARG A 31 6.60 6.73 0.93
C ARG A 31 8.05 6.51 0.52
N ALA A 32 8.51 5.25 0.51
CA ALA A 32 9.87 4.90 0.07
C ALA A 32 10.07 5.15 -1.44
N ALA A 33 9.01 5.00 -2.23
CA ALA A 33 8.97 5.42 -3.63
C ALA A 33 8.89 6.95 -3.81
N GLY A 34 8.71 7.70 -2.72
CA GLY A 34 8.76 9.16 -2.63
C GLY A 34 7.40 9.85 -2.72
N ALA A 35 6.30 9.14 -2.50
CA ALA A 35 4.96 9.76 -2.47
C ALA A 35 4.86 10.79 -1.33
N GLN A 36 4.37 11.99 -1.65
CA GLN A 36 4.21 13.10 -0.71
C GLN A 36 2.75 13.34 -0.34
N GLU A 37 1.84 12.68 -1.03
CA GLU A 37 0.39 12.71 -0.83
C GLU A 37 0.00 12.43 0.64
N PRO A 38 -1.15 12.95 1.08
CA PRO A 38 -1.68 12.67 2.41
C PRO A 38 -1.94 11.18 2.59
N GLU A 39 -1.91 10.72 3.84
CA GLU A 39 -2.05 9.29 4.16
C GLU A 39 -3.36 8.71 3.63
N ASP A 40 -4.44 9.49 3.66
CA ASP A 40 -5.78 9.09 3.20
C ASP A 40 -5.78 8.76 1.69
N GLU A 41 -5.10 9.58 0.89
CA GLU A 41 -4.95 9.34 -0.55
C GLU A 41 -4.11 8.08 -0.80
N LEU A 42 -2.99 7.95 -0.09
CA LEU A 42 -2.11 6.78 -0.23
C LEU A 42 -2.82 5.49 0.19
N GLN A 43 -3.61 5.52 1.27
CA GLN A 43 -4.46 4.40 1.69
C GLN A 43 -5.45 4.04 0.59
N SER A 44 -6.10 5.03 -0.02
CA SER A 44 -7.01 4.80 -1.15
C SER A 44 -6.29 4.17 -2.35
N MET A 45 -5.06 4.58 -2.65
CA MET A 45 -4.25 3.99 -3.71
C MET A 45 -3.88 2.53 -3.43
N VAL A 46 -3.44 2.22 -2.20
CA VAL A 46 -3.17 0.84 -1.78
C VAL A 46 -4.42 -0.02 -1.88
N GLY A 47 -5.58 0.53 -1.52
CA GLY A 47 -6.87 -0.14 -1.62
C GLY A 47 -7.27 -0.46 -3.06
N THR A 48 -7.17 0.53 -3.96
CA THR A 48 -7.42 0.33 -5.39
C THR A 48 -6.48 -0.74 -5.97
N PHE A 49 -5.18 -0.66 -5.66
CA PHE A 49 -4.21 -1.65 -6.13
C PHE A 49 -4.53 -3.07 -5.65
N ALA A 50 -4.89 -3.24 -4.37
CA ALA A 50 -5.29 -4.53 -3.83
C ALA A 50 -6.53 -5.09 -4.56
N ALA A 51 -7.53 -4.24 -4.83
CA ALA A 51 -8.73 -4.61 -5.57
C ALA A 51 -8.41 -5.04 -7.02
N GLU A 52 -7.59 -4.27 -7.74
CA GLU A 52 -7.16 -4.59 -9.11
C GLU A 52 -6.40 -5.90 -9.21
N ARG A 53 -5.66 -6.28 -8.16
CA ARG A 53 -4.89 -7.52 -8.09
C ARG A 53 -5.66 -8.68 -7.47
N TYR A 54 -6.96 -8.51 -7.19
CA TYR A 54 -7.81 -9.50 -6.54
C TYR A 54 -7.21 -10.00 -5.22
N ARG A 55 -6.61 -9.09 -4.45
CA ARG A 55 -5.98 -9.37 -3.15
C ARG A 55 -6.82 -8.80 -2.02
N SER A 56 -6.92 -9.58 -0.95
CA SER A 56 -7.53 -9.13 0.30
C SER A 56 -6.66 -8.03 0.94
N ILE A 57 -7.30 -7.00 1.46
CA ILE A 57 -6.62 -5.97 2.26
C ILE A 57 -6.51 -6.46 3.70
N ARG A 58 -5.30 -6.39 4.26
CA ARG A 58 -5.07 -6.53 5.69
C ARG A 58 -5.08 -5.14 6.31
N PHE A 59 -6.12 -4.89 7.10
CA PHE A 59 -6.13 -3.78 8.03
C PHE A 59 -5.25 -4.16 9.21
N ASP A 60 -3.98 -3.75 9.16
CA ASP A 60 -3.15 -3.69 10.34
C ASP A 60 -3.76 -2.64 11.27
N ARG A 61 -4.76 -3.06 12.06
CA ARG A 61 -5.39 -2.21 13.06
C ARG A 61 -4.30 -1.57 13.89
N PHE A 62 -4.34 -0.23 13.99
CA PHE A 62 -3.76 0.50 15.10
C PHE A 62 -4.15 -0.24 16.39
N THR A 63 -3.23 -0.97 17.01
CA THR A 63 -3.32 -1.29 18.42
C THR A 63 -3.09 0.00 19.19
N ASN A 64 -4.06 0.92 19.11
CA ASN A 64 -4.21 1.98 20.07
C ASN A 64 -4.85 1.35 21.32
N CYS A 65 -4.07 0.53 22.03
CA CYS A 65 -4.31 0.30 23.44
C CYS A 65 -3.90 1.60 24.13
N ARG A 66 -4.91 2.45 24.33
CA ARG A 66 -4.87 3.63 25.20
C ARG A 66 -4.39 3.26 26.60
#